data_AF-A0A553A1H0-F1
#
_entry.id   AF-A0A553A1H0-F1
#
_cell.length_a   1.000
_cell.length_b   1.000
_cell.length_c   1.000
_cell.angle_alpha   90.00
_cell.angle_beta   90.00
_cell.angle_gamma   90.00
#
_symmetry.space_group_name_H-M   'P 1'
#
loop_
_entity.id
_entity.type
_entity.pdbx_description
1 polymer ?
#
loop_
_entity_poly.entity_id
_entity_poly.type
_entity_poly.pdbx_seq_one_letter_code
_entity_poly.pdbx_strand_id
1 'polypeptide(L)'
;MYRTKDQVASEFIAEGKRRGIKERGIVICIATGLVESGLTVYANASVPGSLELPHDAVGSDGKSVGPLQQQVIMGNGWWWGPVEVCQDPTKSAGLFYDRLAKLNYDGTSDAAAGAIAQAIQKSAYPDRYATRMAEAQRIYDRLTSGAPVADPKRPDFNEINEIGLDNGRHASVRSRPPMNFFLHTQEPAGDGIGPEFDSAATDLSAYLRSTSGQSAVSYHYTIRQATDGGVTVVDVVDTDLYSWSVLNANVFSINLCFAGSKASWTRDQWMTQSKAIRVAAYLAVQDCKKYNFSTAVILPPYAPARAGISDHKYVTQCLGIGNHTDVGNNFPWDYFVQCVNEFTNNEPVVTQPVPTTPPPAGVKKFPDDWTDRELLVEILRQQRGYNLTGWDQLGKRSLVDAVAELLKKDAA
;
A
#
# COMPACT_ATOMS: atom_id res chain seq x y z
N MET A 1 -9.93 8.32 4.39
CA MET A 1 -9.84 7.37 3.26
C MET A 1 -8.52 7.64 2.59
N TYR A 2 -7.63 6.65 2.55
CA TYR A 2 -6.34 6.77 1.89
C TYR A 2 -6.59 6.76 0.38
N ARG A 3 -6.00 7.71 -0.35
CA ARG A 3 -6.08 7.74 -1.82
C ARG A 3 -4.88 7.04 -2.41
N THR A 4 -5.11 6.22 -3.43
CA THR A 4 -4.02 5.68 -4.23
C THR A 4 -3.40 6.79 -5.08
N LYS A 5 -2.13 6.63 -5.48
CA LYS A 5 -1.48 7.56 -6.42
C LYS A 5 -2.26 7.69 -7.73
N ASP A 6 -2.88 6.59 -8.17
CA ASP A 6 -3.71 6.55 -9.37
C ASP A 6 -5.07 7.23 -9.18
N GLN A 7 -5.66 7.15 -7.98
CA GLN A 7 -6.86 7.92 -7.65
C GLN A 7 -6.56 9.43 -7.66
N VAL A 8 -5.44 9.84 -7.07
CA VAL A 8 -4.98 11.25 -7.13
C VAL A 8 -4.76 11.70 -8.57
N ALA A 9 -4.04 10.91 -9.39
CA ALA A 9 -3.86 11.22 -10.80
C ALA A 9 -5.17 11.23 -11.59
N SER A 10 -6.10 10.31 -11.30
CA SER A 10 -7.42 10.27 -11.92
C SER A 10 -8.26 11.50 -11.56
N GLU A 11 -8.18 11.99 -10.33
CA GLU A 11 -8.81 13.25 -9.91
C GLU A 11 -8.20 14.45 -10.64
N PHE A 12 -6.87 14.50 -10.82
CA PHE A 12 -6.22 15.53 -11.62
C PHE A 12 -6.68 15.52 -13.08
N ILE A 13 -6.82 14.32 -13.66
CA ILE A 13 -7.31 14.10 -15.03
C ILE A 13 -8.76 14.53 -15.16
N ALA A 14 -9.63 14.08 -14.25
CA ALA A 14 -11.04 14.40 -14.25
C ALA A 14 -11.26 15.92 -14.15
N GLU A 15 -10.54 16.58 -13.25
CA GLU A 15 -10.63 18.04 -13.10
C GLU A 15 -10.10 18.77 -14.34
N GLY A 16 -8.97 18.33 -14.91
CA GLY A 16 -8.42 18.90 -16.12
C GLY A 16 -9.39 18.79 -17.30
N LYS A 17 -9.97 17.60 -17.51
CA LYS A 17 -10.99 17.36 -18.53
C LYS A 17 -12.24 18.22 -18.30
N ARG A 18 -12.73 18.30 -17.06
CA ARG A 18 -13.88 19.14 -16.69
C ARG A 18 -13.67 20.61 -17.05
N ARG A 19 -12.43 21.09 -16.95
CA ARG A 19 -12.03 22.48 -17.28
C ARG A 19 -11.62 22.69 -18.75
N GLY A 20 -11.62 21.64 -19.57
CA GLY A 20 -11.15 21.73 -20.97
C GLY A 20 -9.63 21.94 -21.10
N ILE A 21 -8.86 21.57 -20.08
CA ILE A 21 -7.39 21.57 -20.15
C ILE A 21 -6.95 20.48 -21.11
N LYS A 22 -6.08 20.82 -22.06
CA LYS A 22 -5.54 19.85 -23.02
C LYS A 22 -4.65 18.85 -22.29
N GLU A 23 -4.53 17.65 -22.84
CA GLU A 23 -3.70 16.54 -22.33
C GLU A 23 -2.34 17.00 -21.79
N ARG A 24 -1.60 17.77 -22.59
CA ARG A 24 -0.28 18.24 -22.20
C ARG A 24 -0.28 18.99 -20.86
N GLY A 25 -1.31 19.78 -20.59
CA GLY A 25 -1.48 20.49 -19.33
C GLY A 25 -1.79 19.58 -18.14
N ILE A 26 -2.56 18.52 -18.38
CA ILE A 26 -2.86 17.50 -17.37
C ILE A 26 -1.60 16.71 -17.02
N VAL A 27 -0.81 16.33 -18.04
CA VAL A 27 0.49 15.66 -17.86
C VAL A 27 1.45 16.53 -17.04
N ILE A 28 1.50 17.85 -17.29
CA ILE A 28 2.29 18.79 -16.47
C ILE A 28 1.84 18.77 -14.99
N CYS A 29 0.53 18.73 -14.73
CA CYS A 29 -0.01 18.68 -13.37
C CYS A 29 0.34 17.36 -12.66
N ILE A 30 0.23 16.22 -13.36
CA ILE A 30 0.65 14.90 -12.83
C ILE A 30 2.16 14.90 -12.53
N ALA A 31 3.00 15.38 -13.46
CA ALA A 31 4.44 15.50 -13.26
C ALA A 31 4.78 16.38 -12.05
N THR A 32 3.99 17.45 -11.84
CA THR A 32 4.11 18.31 -10.66
C THR A 32 3.83 17.52 -9.38
N GLY A 33 2.69 16.83 -9.27
CA GLY A 33 2.38 16.03 -8.08
C GLY A 33 3.38 14.89 -7.81
N LEU A 34 3.96 14.31 -8.87
CA LEU A 34 5.03 13.32 -8.76
C LEU A 34 6.32 13.89 -8.15
N VAL A 35 6.66 15.14 -8.45
CA VAL A 35 7.84 15.82 -7.85
C VAL A 35 7.56 16.28 -6.43
N GLU A 36 6.38 16.86 -6.19
CA GLU A 36 6.06 17.50 -4.91
C GLU A 36 5.83 16.47 -3.80
N SER A 37 5.11 15.39 -4.10
CA SER A 37 4.73 14.42 -3.07
C SER A 37 4.77 12.96 -3.52
N GLY A 38 5.14 12.69 -4.77
CA GLY A 38 4.94 11.36 -5.36
C GLY A 38 3.45 10.99 -5.48
N LEU A 39 2.58 11.99 -5.66
CA LEU A 39 1.11 11.89 -5.67
C LEU A 39 0.47 11.46 -4.34
N THR A 40 1.18 11.61 -3.22
CA THR A 40 0.64 11.37 -1.87
C THR A 40 -0.10 12.61 -1.35
N VAL A 41 -1.28 12.44 -0.74
CA VAL A 41 -2.04 13.53 -0.12
C VAL A 41 -1.54 13.78 1.30
N TYR A 42 -0.70 14.82 1.49
CA TYR A 42 -0.20 15.15 2.82
C TYR A 42 -1.15 16.05 3.61
N ALA A 43 -1.38 15.73 4.89
CA ALA A 43 -1.73 16.74 5.89
C ALA A 43 -0.45 17.39 6.44
N ASN A 44 -0.61 18.52 7.12
CA ASN A 44 0.49 19.24 7.75
C ASN A 44 0.18 19.56 9.21
N ALA A 45 1.01 19.06 10.12
CA ALA A 45 0.82 19.26 11.56
C ALA A 45 0.85 20.74 11.98
N SER A 46 1.49 21.59 11.17
CA SER A 46 1.57 23.04 11.39
C SER A 46 0.37 23.80 10.83
N VAL A 47 -0.59 23.14 10.17
CA VAL A 47 -1.77 23.77 9.55
C VAL A 47 -3.04 23.31 10.30
N PRO A 48 -3.71 24.22 11.04
CA PRO A 48 -4.97 23.92 11.71
C PRO A 48 -6.02 23.35 10.74
N GLY A 49 -6.75 22.32 11.18
CA GLY A 49 -7.76 21.63 10.37
C GLY A 49 -7.21 20.63 9.34
N SER A 50 -5.90 20.65 9.02
CA SER A 50 -5.32 19.75 8.01
C SER A 50 -5.38 18.27 8.41
N LEU A 51 -5.13 17.97 9.70
CA LEU A 51 -5.17 16.60 10.24
C LEU A 51 -6.61 16.03 10.33
N GLU A 52 -7.63 16.89 10.27
CA GLU A 52 -9.04 16.48 10.33
C GLU A 52 -9.57 16.11 8.93
N LEU A 53 -8.90 16.57 7.88
CA LEU A 53 -9.23 16.27 6.50
C LEU A 53 -8.60 14.93 6.06
N PRO A 54 -9.17 14.22 5.07
CA PRO A 54 -8.57 13.00 4.53
C PRO A 54 -7.14 13.24 4.03
N HIS A 55 -6.20 12.39 4.47
CA HIS A 55 -4.79 12.44 4.10
C HIS A 55 -4.14 11.06 4.20
N ASP A 56 -3.01 10.91 3.51
CA ASP A 56 -2.23 9.68 3.41
C ASP A 56 -0.95 9.70 4.26
N ALA A 57 -0.44 10.90 4.53
CA ALA A 57 0.77 11.11 5.32
C ALA A 57 0.70 12.47 6.02
N VAL A 58 1.52 12.66 7.05
CA VAL A 58 1.63 13.91 7.79
C VAL A 58 3.02 14.50 7.61
N GLY A 59 3.08 15.71 7.07
CA GLY A 59 4.29 16.51 6.94
C GLY A 59 4.33 17.65 7.96
N SER A 60 5.45 18.37 7.97
CA SER A 60 5.63 19.59 8.76
C SER A 60 6.37 20.70 7.99
N ASP A 61 6.64 20.49 6.71
CA ASP A 61 7.34 21.47 5.86
C ASP A 61 6.45 22.69 5.59
N GLY A 62 6.93 23.86 6.01
CA GLY A 62 6.21 25.13 5.93
C GLY A 62 4.73 25.02 6.30
N LYS A 63 3.86 25.34 5.33
CA LYS A 63 2.40 25.20 5.41
C LYS A 63 1.86 24.39 4.23
N SER A 64 2.68 23.53 3.65
CA SER A 64 2.37 22.75 2.45
C SER A 64 1.45 21.58 2.78
N VAL A 65 0.39 21.40 2.00
CA VAL A 65 -0.55 20.26 2.12
C VAL A 65 -0.87 19.67 0.74
N GLY A 66 -1.50 18.50 0.74
CA GLY A 66 -2.06 17.87 -0.44
C GLY A 66 -1.01 17.31 -1.40
N PRO A 67 -1.46 16.80 -2.56
CA PRO A 67 -0.60 16.14 -3.53
C PRO A 67 0.29 17.10 -4.35
N LEU A 68 0.01 18.40 -4.31
CA LEU A 68 0.81 19.42 -4.98
C LEU A 68 1.65 20.26 -3.99
N GLN A 69 1.69 19.88 -2.71
CA GLN A 69 2.41 20.60 -1.65
C GLN A 69 2.14 22.11 -1.67
N GLN A 70 0.89 22.48 -1.94
CA GLN A 70 0.48 23.88 -2.03
C GLN A 70 0.40 24.48 -0.63
N GLN A 71 1.11 25.59 -0.40
CA GLN A 71 1.08 26.26 0.89
C GLN A 71 -0.28 26.90 1.18
N VAL A 72 -0.87 26.49 2.31
CA VAL A 72 -2.14 26.99 2.85
C VAL A 72 -1.98 28.42 3.36
N ILE A 73 -3.02 29.24 3.15
CA ILE A 73 -3.07 30.62 3.65
C ILE A 73 -3.22 30.64 5.18
N MET A 74 -2.39 31.45 5.85
CA MET A 74 -2.57 31.89 7.25
C MET A 74 -2.55 33.42 7.28
N GLY A 75 -3.72 34.07 7.22
CA GLY A 75 -3.84 35.55 7.26
C GLY A 75 -4.01 36.25 5.90
N ASN A 76 -3.54 37.50 5.79
CA ASN A 76 -4.08 38.49 4.85
C ASN A 76 -3.48 38.50 3.42
N GLY A 77 -2.89 37.41 2.91
CA GLY A 77 -2.26 37.46 1.59
C GLY A 77 -1.82 36.15 0.96
N TRP A 78 -2.66 35.69 0.01
CA TRP A 78 -2.41 34.85 -1.17
C TRP A 78 -1.12 34.02 -1.27
N TRP A 79 -1.29 32.70 -1.19
CA TRP A 79 -0.36 31.77 -1.86
C TRP A 79 -1.10 30.76 -2.73
N TRP A 80 -1.93 29.86 -2.17
CA TRP A 80 -2.80 28.96 -2.96
C TRP A 80 -4.29 29.02 -2.59
N GLY A 81 -4.63 28.82 -1.32
CA GLY A 81 -6.02 28.78 -0.87
C GLY A 81 -6.16 28.30 0.58
N PRO A 82 -7.40 28.09 1.06
CA PRO A 82 -7.65 27.49 2.37
C PRO A 82 -7.31 25.99 2.38
N VAL A 83 -7.21 25.39 3.57
CA VAL A 83 -6.67 24.04 3.78
C VAL A 83 -7.49 22.97 3.05
N GLU A 84 -8.80 23.07 3.09
CA GLU A 84 -9.76 22.14 2.46
C GLU A 84 -9.78 22.22 0.93
N VAL A 85 -9.13 23.22 0.35
CA VAL A 85 -8.92 23.37 -1.09
C VAL A 85 -7.54 22.87 -1.48
N CYS A 86 -6.50 23.23 -0.73
CA CYS A 86 -5.13 22.84 -1.05
C CYS A 86 -4.86 21.35 -0.78
N GLN A 87 -5.52 20.75 0.22
CA GLN A 87 -5.31 19.35 0.58
C GLN A 87 -6.10 18.39 -0.33
N ASP A 88 -7.25 18.82 -0.84
CA ASP A 88 -8.07 17.99 -1.72
C ASP A 88 -7.44 17.89 -3.13
N PRO A 89 -7.21 16.69 -3.70
CA PRO A 89 -6.54 16.54 -4.99
C PRO A 89 -7.26 17.22 -6.15
N THR A 90 -8.58 17.06 -6.24
CA THR A 90 -9.40 17.68 -7.29
C THR A 90 -9.30 19.20 -7.21
N LYS A 91 -9.48 19.79 -6.03
CA LYS A 91 -9.47 21.26 -5.85
C LYS A 91 -8.07 21.86 -6.02
N SER A 92 -7.03 21.23 -5.48
CA SER A 92 -5.64 21.68 -5.62
C SER A 92 -5.16 21.64 -7.07
N ALA A 93 -5.53 20.60 -7.83
CA ALA A 93 -5.34 20.56 -9.28
C ALA A 93 -6.11 21.67 -9.98
N GLY A 94 -7.33 21.97 -9.55
CA GLY A 94 -8.10 23.12 -10.03
C GLY A 94 -7.35 24.44 -9.90
N LEU A 95 -6.76 24.71 -8.73
CA LEU A 95 -5.93 25.90 -8.51
C LEU A 95 -4.69 25.94 -9.42
N PHE A 96 -4.08 24.77 -9.68
CA PHE A 96 -2.95 24.65 -10.60
C PHE A 96 -3.38 24.99 -12.02
N TYR A 97 -4.49 24.43 -12.49
CA TYR A 97 -5.03 24.69 -13.81
C TYR A 97 -5.46 26.14 -14.02
N ASP A 98 -5.94 26.83 -12.99
CA ASP A 98 -6.27 28.27 -13.05
C ASP A 98 -5.04 29.15 -13.34
N ARG A 99 -3.85 28.71 -12.94
CA ARG A 99 -2.59 29.37 -13.29
C ARG A 99 -2.08 28.88 -14.65
N LEU A 100 -2.15 27.58 -14.91
CA LEU A 100 -1.69 26.96 -16.15
C LEU A 100 -2.43 27.51 -17.38
N ALA A 101 -3.74 27.73 -17.30
CA ALA A 101 -4.56 28.22 -18.41
C ALA A 101 -4.17 29.62 -18.92
N LYS A 102 -3.36 30.37 -18.15
CA LYS A 102 -2.83 31.68 -18.53
C LYS A 102 -1.49 31.59 -19.28
N LEU A 103 -0.96 30.38 -19.45
CA LEU A 103 0.34 30.12 -20.08
C LEU A 103 0.14 29.33 -21.38
N ASN A 104 1.07 29.49 -22.32
CA ASN A 104 1.08 28.66 -23.53
C ASN A 104 1.81 27.34 -23.25
N TYR A 105 1.07 26.30 -22.89
CA TYR A 105 1.61 25.00 -22.50
C TYR A 105 1.47 23.91 -23.57
N ASP A 106 0.63 24.13 -24.57
CA ASP A 106 0.33 23.12 -25.60
C ASP A 106 1.52 22.91 -26.55
N GLY A 107 1.75 21.66 -26.95
CA GLY A 107 2.86 21.31 -27.86
C GLY A 107 4.29 21.59 -27.32
N THR A 108 4.44 21.85 -26.02
CA THR A 108 5.74 22.16 -25.40
C THR A 108 6.63 20.92 -25.26
N SER A 109 7.95 21.07 -25.40
CA SER A 109 8.92 20.02 -25.03
C SER A 109 8.91 19.74 -23.53
N ASP A 110 9.45 18.61 -23.08
CA ASP A 110 9.47 18.24 -21.65
C ASP A 110 10.26 19.25 -20.79
N ALA A 111 11.33 19.82 -21.32
CA ALA A 111 12.08 20.88 -20.65
C ALA A 111 11.22 22.15 -20.46
N ALA A 112 10.52 22.58 -21.50
CA ALA A 112 9.64 23.75 -21.44
C ALA A 112 8.42 23.50 -20.52
N ALA A 113 7.86 22.30 -20.57
CA ALA A 113 6.79 21.85 -19.67
C ALA A 113 7.23 21.87 -18.21
N GLY A 114 8.47 21.43 -17.91
CA GLY A 114 9.05 21.51 -16.57
C GLY A 114 9.22 22.94 -16.09
N ALA A 115 9.67 23.85 -16.96
CA ALA A 115 9.77 25.27 -16.65
C ALA A 115 8.41 25.92 -16.37
N ILE A 116 7.35 25.49 -17.06
CA ILE A 116 5.97 25.92 -16.79
C ILE A 116 5.51 25.46 -15.40
N ALA A 117 5.72 24.19 -15.05
CA ALA A 117 5.40 23.68 -13.71
C ALA A 117 6.12 24.50 -12.63
N GLN A 118 7.42 24.76 -12.81
CA GLN A 118 8.19 25.60 -11.91
C GLN A 118 7.66 27.03 -11.83
N ALA A 119 7.27 27.64 -12.94
CA ALA A 119 6.74 29.01 -12.93
C ALA A 119 5.42 29.10 -12.14
N ILE A 120 4.62 28.04 -12.16
CA ILE A 120 3.36 27.93 -11.42
C ILE A 120 3.60 27.67 -9.94
N GLN A 121 4.42 26.66 -9.60
CA GLN A 121 4.65 26.20 -8.22
C GLN A 121 5.65 27.07 -7.45
N LYS A 122 6.63 27.64 -8.15
CA LYS A 122 7.75 28.40 -7.58
C LYS A 122 8.50 27.61 -6.49
N SER A 123 8.83 26.36 -6.79
CA SER A 123 9.57 25.48 -5.89
C SER A 123 11.05 25.88 -5.79
N ALA A 124 11.73 25.41 -4.74
CA ALA A 124 13.18 25.56 -4.58
C ALA A 124 14.00 24.66 -5.54
N TYR A 125 13.35 23.73 -6.26
CA TYR A 125 14.01 22.73 -7.11
C TYR A 125 13.47 22.75 -8.55
N PRO A 126 13.80 23.79 -9.34
CA PRO A 126 13.20 24.04 -10.65
C PRO A 126 13.42 22.90 -11.67
N ASP A 127 14.54 22.19 -11.58
CA ASP A 127 14.95 21.22 -12.60
C ASP A 127 14.26 19.85 -12.47
N ARG A 128 13.48 19.63 -11.40
CA ARG A 128 12.92 18.30 -11.11
C ARG A 128 11.72 17.93 -11.98
N TYR A 129 10.89 18.89 -12.39
CA TYR A 129 9.63 18.60 -13.09
C TYR A 129 9.82 17.95 -14.46
N ALA A 130 10.79 18.44 -15.24
CA ALA A 130 11.07 17.89 -16.57
C ALA A 130 11.42 16.39 -16.51
N THR A 131 12.09 15.95 -15.45
CA THR A 131 12.52 14.55 -15.26
C THR A 131 11.35 13.57 -15.09
N ARG A 132 10.16 14.06 -14.73
CA ARG A 132 8.97 13.23 -14.45
C ARG A 132 7.91 13.29 -15.57
N MET A 133 8.12 14.09 -16.62
CA MET A 133 7.13 14.25 -17.71
C MET A 133 6.83 12.93 -18.44
N ALA A 134 7.85 12.13 -18.77
CA ALA A 134 7.65 10.85 -19.46
C ALA A 134 6.87 9.84 -18.61
N GLU A 135 7.06 9.85 -17.28
CA GLU A 135 6.29 8.99 -16.38
C GLU A 135 4.85 9.51 -16.21
N ALA A 136 4.68 10.83 -16.08
CA ALA A 136 3.37 11.46 -16.02
C ALA A 136 2.53 11.19 -17.29
N GLN A 137 3.16 11.22 -18.47
CA GLN A 137 2.52 10.86 -19.72
C GLN A 137 2.03 9.41 -19.69
N ARG A 138 2.88 8.45 -19.27
CA ARG A 138 2.47 7.04 -19.14
C ARG A 138 1.30 6.86 -18.17
N ILE A 139 1.28 7.60 -17.06
CA ILE A 139 0.15 7.58 -16.10
C ILE A 139 -1.11 8.13 -16.76
N TYR A 140 -1.02 9.27 -17.45
CA TYR A 140 -2.14 9.86 -18.17
C TYR A 140 -2.69 8.91 -19.24
N ASP A 141 -1.83 8.35 -20.09
CA ASP A 141 -2.21 7.42 -21.14
C ASP A 141 -2.93 6.22 -20.54
N ARG A 142 -2.35 5.59 -19.51
CA ARG A 142 -2.94 4.43 -18.84
C ARG A 142 -4.33 4.72 -18.25
N LEU A 143 -4.47 5.85 -17.56
CA LEU A 143 -5.71 6.21 -16.87
C LEU A 143 -6.78 6.78 -17.81
N THR A 144 -6.42 7.23 -19.02
CA THR A 144 -7.37 7.79 -19.99
C THR A 144 -7.74 6.87 -21.14
N SER A 145 -6.84 5.97 -21.53
CA SER A 145 -7.10 4.97 -22.58
C SER A 145 -7.81 3.73 -22.05
N GLY A 146 -7.79 3.51 -20.72
CA GLY A 146 -8.17 2.22 -20.13
C GLY A 146 -7.24 1.07 -20.56
N ALA A 147 -6.16 1.35 -21.30
CA ALA A 147 -5.18 0.38 -21.74
C ALA A 147 -4.00 0.36 -20.77
N PRO A 148 -3.49 -0.83 -20.39
CA PRO A 148 -2.27 -0.92 -19.59
C PRO A 148 -1.13 -0.18 -20.26
N VAL A 149 -0.25 0.47 -19.49
CA VAL A 149 1.10 0.81 -19.99
C VAL A 149 1.67 -0.49 -20.53
N ALA A 150 2.10 -0.50 -21.80
CA ALA A 150 2.88 -1.61 -22.33
C ALA A 150 4.18 -1.70 -21.53
N ASP A 151 4.18 -2.49 -20.47
CA ASP A 151 5.41 -3.01 -19.90
C ASP A 151 5.84 -4.15 -20.84
N PRO A 152 6.91 -3.96 -21.64
CA PRO A 152 7.36 -5.00 -22.57
C PRO A 152 7.78 -6.28 -21.84
N LYS A 153 7.94 -6.24 -20.51
CA LYS A 153 8.23 -7.39 -19.65
C LYS A 153 6.99 -7.97 -18.98
N ARG A 154 5.81 -7.36 -19.11
CA ARG A 154 4.55 -7.92 -18.60
C ARG A 154 4.32 -9.27 -19.26
N PRO A 155 4.20 -10.37 -18.49
CA PRO A 155 3.81 -11.65 -19.05
C PRO A 155 2.43 -11.54 -19.71
N ASP A 156 2.17 -12.41 -20.68
CA ASP A 156 0.83 -12.49 -21.27
C ASP A 156 -0.15 -13.11 -20.26
N PHE A 157 -1.14 -12.31 -19.83
CA PHE A 157 -2.25 -12.74 -18.99
C PHE A 157 -3.46 -11.82 -19.17
N ASN A 158 -4.64 -12.42 -19.07
CA ASN A 158 -5.93 -11.76 -19.00
C ASN A 158 -6.12 -11.21 -17.58
N GLU A 159 -6.38 -9.92 -17.47
CA GLU A 159 -6.56 -9.24 -16.20
C GLU A 159 -8.00 -8.75 -16.11
N ILE A 160 -8.72 -9.23 -15.11
CA ILE A 160 -10.12 -8.88 -14.86
C ILE A 160 -10.15 -8.05 -13.58
N ASN A 161 -10.48 -6.77 -13.74
CA ASN A 161 -10.62 -5.88 -12.59
C ASN A 161 -12.02 -6.03 -11.97
N GLU A 162 -12.09 -6.62 -10.77
CA GLU A 162 -13.32 -6.73 -9.97
C GLU A 162 -13.26 -5.89 -8.67
N ILE A 163 -12.26 -5.01 -8.55
CA ILE A 163 -12.10 -4.14 -7.40
C ILE A 163 -13.36 -3.28 -7.21
N GLY A 164 -13.91 -3.29 -5.99
CA GLY A 164 -15.08 -2.51 -5.61
C GLY A 164 -16.42 -3.14 -6.00
N LEU A 165 -16.44 -4.26 -6.74
CA LEU A 165 -17.70 -4.95 -7.09
C LEU A 165 -18.41 -5.56 -5.86
N ASP A 166 -17.70 -5.77 -4.75
CA ASP A 166 -18.27 -6.27 -3.50
C ASP A 166 -18.77 -5.15 -2.56
N ASN A 167 -18.74 -3.88 -3.01
CA ASN A 167 -19.03 -2.68 -2.21
C ASN A 167 -18.18 -2.56 -0.92
N GLY A 168 -16.94 -3.06 -0.94
CA GLY A 168 -16.00 -2.96 0.19
C GLY A 168 -16.31 -3.89 1.36
N ARG A 169 -17.06 -4.97 1.12
CA ARG A 169 -17.50 -5.92 2.16
C ARG A 169 -16.43 -6.89 2.62
N HIS A 170 -15.35 -7.06 1.86
CA HIS A 170 -14.29 -8.04 2.14
C HIS A 170 -12.90 -7.41 2.16
N ALA A 171 -12.81 -6.14 2.54
CA ALA A 171 -11.56 -5.42 2.64
C ALA A 171 -11.58 -4.48 3.84
N SER A 172 -10.42 -4.01 4.27
CA SER A 172 -10.32 -3.08 5.39
C SER A 172 -9.14 -2.14 5.23
N VAL A 173 -9.27 -0.96 5.83
CA VAL A 173 -8.23 0.07 5.79
C VAL A 173 -7.00 -0.42 6.54
N ARG A 174 -5.83 -0.32 5.92
CA ARG A 174 -4.55 -0.65 6.56
C ARG A 174 -4.20 0.39 7.61
N SER A 175 -3.74 -0.06 8.78
CA SER A 175 -3.16 0.83 9.81
C SER A 175 -1.64 1.02 9.66
N ARG A 176 -1.02 0.33 8.70
CA ARG A 176 0.40 0.42 8.36
C ARG A 176 0.64 -0.02 6.90
N PRO A 177 1.74 0.39 6.25
CA PRO A 177 2.07 -0.07 4.92
C PRO A 177 2.25 -1.60 4.86
N PRO A 178 1.94 -2.26 3.73
CA PRO A 178 2.28 -3.66 3.54
C PRO A 178 3.80 -3.85 3.46
N MET A 179 4.26 -4.97 4.01
CA MET A 179 5.67 -5.36 4.00
C MET A 179 5.87 -6.80 3.50
N ASN A 180 4.78 -7.53 3.23
CA ASN A 180 4.84 -8.89 2.74
C ASN A 180 3.88 -9.12 1.58
N PHE A 181 4.25 -10.06 0.71
CA PHE A 181 3.36 -10.65 -0.29
C PHE A 181 3.28 -12.16 -0.02
N PHE A 182 2.08 -12.68 0.22
CA PHE A 182 1.88 -14.09 0.54
C PHE A 182 1.15 -14.83 -0.58
N LEU A 183 1.71 -15.98 -0.94
CA LEU A 183 1.12 -16.95 -1.85
C LEU A 183 0.24 -17.93 -1.07
N HIS A 184 -0.92 -18.24 -1.64
CA HIS A 184 -1.93 -19.13 -1.07
C HIS A 184 -2.43 -20.17 -2.08
N THR A 185 -3.02 -21.26 -1.57
CA THR A 185 -3.76 -22.26 -2.37
C THR A 185 -5.26 -22.22 -2.07
N GLN A 186 -6.09 -22.61 -3.03
CA GLN A 186 -7.56 -22.60 -2.85
C GLN A 186 -8.11 -23.80 -2.08
N GLU A 187 -7.53 -24.98 -2.26
CA GLU A 187 -8.05 -26.27 -1.75
C GLU A 187 -9.45 -26.63 -2.27
N PRO A 188 -9.65 -26.74 -3.61
CA PRO A 188 -10.93 -27.18 -4.15
C PRO A 188 -11.22 -28.65 -3.82
N ALA A 189 -12.48 -29.05 -4.03
CA ALA A 189 -12.84 -30.45 -4.18
C ALA A 189 -12.18 -31.04 -5.44
N GLY A 190 -11.84 -32.33 -5.39
CA GLY A 190 -11.08 -32.98 -6.47
C GLY A 190 -9.58 -32.70 -6.41
N ASP A 191 -8.89 -32.97 -7.51
CA ASP A 191 -7.44 -32.79 -7.61
C ASP A 191 -7.03 -31.40 -8.13
N GLY A 192 -7.94 -30.60 -8.70
CA GLY A 192 -7.65 -29.26 -9.19
C GLY A 192 -6.98 -29.21 -10.58
N ILE A 193 -6.90 -30.35 -11.27
CA ILE A 193 -6.21 -30.52 -12.57
C ILE A 193 -7.25 -30.79 -13.66
N GLY A 194 -7.02 -30.25 -14.86
CA GLY A 194 -7.90 -30.48 -16.01
C GLY A 194 -8.76 -29.26 -16.38
N PRO A 195 -9.46 -29.34 -17.53
CA PRO A 195 -10.21 -28.23 -18.12
C PRO A 195 -11.40 -27.77 -17.28
N GLU A 196 -11.92 -28.61 -16.38
CA GLU A 196 -12.99 -28.26 -15.44
C GLU A 196 -12.57 -27.17 -14.44
N PHE A 197 -11.26 -26.90 -14.31
CA PHE A 197 -10.71 -25.86 -13.46
C PHE A 197 -10.17 -24.65 -14.25
N ASP A 198 -10.39 -24.57 -15.57
CA ASP A 198 -9.87 -23.46 -16.39
C ASP A 198 -10.41 -22.10 -15.97
N SER A 199 -11.66 -22.05 -15.51
CA SER A 199 -12.32 -20.85 -14.98
C SER A 199 -12.08 -20.61 -13.48
N ALA A 200 -11.19 -21.39 -12.83
CA ALA A 200 -11.07 -21.37 -11.37
C ALA A 200 -10.78 -19.96 -10.80
N ALA A 201 -10.03 -19.11 -11.51
CA ALA A 201 -9.75 -17.74 -11.05
C ALA A 201 -11.03 -16.91 -10.87
N THR A 202 -11.93 -16.93 -11.86
CA THR A 202 -13.22 -16.23 -11.81
C THR A 202 -14.22 -16.94 -10.91
N ASP A 203 -14.20 -18.26 -10.84
CA ASP A 203 -15.07 -19.02 -9.94
C ASP A 203 -14.74 -18.73 -8.48
N LEU A 204 -13.44 -18.67 -8.15
CA LEU A 204 -12.98 -18.27 -6.82
C LEU A 204 -13.37 -16.82 -6.53
N SER A 205 -13.17 -15.87 -7.43
CA SER A 205 -13.55 -14.47 -7.17
C SER A 205 -15.06 -14.31 -6.96
N ALA A 206 -15.89 -15.03 -7.73
CA ALA A 206 -17.33 -15.10 -7.52
C ALA A 206 -17.70 -15.69 -6.15
N TYR A 207 -17.03 -16.77 -5.73
CA TYR A 207 -17.22 -17.34 -4.40
C TYR A 207 -16.87 -16.34 -3.30
N LEU A 208 -15.70 -15.67 -3.37
CA LEU A 208 -15.29 -14.69 -2.35
C LEU A 208 -16.35 -13.60 -2.17
N ARG A 209 -16.89 -13.07 -3.27
CA ARG A 209 -17.97 -12.06 -3.25
C ARG A 209 -19.29 -12.57 -2.66
N SER A 210 -19.53 -13.88 -2.72
CA SER A 210 -20.73 -14.50 -2.15
C SER A 210 -20.64 -14.71 -0.63
N THR A 211 -19.43 -14.67 -0.07
CA THR A 211 -19.23 -14.81 1.38
C THR A 211 -19.75 -13.58 2.13
N SER A 212 -20.02 -13.72 3.43
CA SER A 212 -20.46 -12.62 4.28
C SER A 212 -20.34 -12.97 5.76
N GLY A 213 -20.43 -11.95 6.63
CA GLY A 213 -20.40 -12.13 8.08
C GLY A 213 -19.05 -12.69 8.57
N GLN A 214 -19.10 -13.62 9.53
CA GLN A 214 -17.89 -14.20 10.12
C GLN A 214 -17.14 -15.15 9.18
N SER A 215 -17.78 -15.62 8.12
CA SER A 215 -17.17 -16.49 7.10
C SER A 215 -16.63 -15.71 5.90
N ALA A 216 -16.68 -14.38 5.96
CA ALA A 216 -16.18 -13.51 4.90
C ALA A 216 -14.67 -13.68 4.73
N VAL A 217 -14.25 -14.01 3.51
CA VAL A 217 -12.84 -14.21 3.14
C VAL A 217 -12.56 -13.52 1.82
N SER A 218 -11.32 -13.10 1.62
CA SER A 218 -10.88 -12.49 0.35
C SER A 218 -9.40 -12.66 0.13
N TYR A 219 -8.97 -12.37 -1.10
CA TYR A 219 -7.58 -12.19 -1.51
C TYR A 219 -7.50 -10.89 -2.29
N HIS A 220 -6.29 -10.39 -2.55
CA HIS A 220 -6.11 -9.29 -3.51
C HIS A 220 -6.21 -9.82 -4.93
N TYR A 221 -5.63 -11.01 -5.17
CA TYR A 221 -5.59 -11.64 -6.48
C TYR A 221 -6.07 -13.09 -6.41
N THR A 222 -6.84 -13.51 -7.41
CA THR A 222 -7.01 -14.92 -7.76
C THR A 222 -6.38 -15.16 -9.13
N ILE A 223 -5.70 -16.29 -9.31
CA ILE A 223 -4.99 -16.57 -10.56
C ILE A 223 -5.08 -18.04 -10.97
N ARG A 224 -5.22 -18.31 -12.27
CA ARG A 224 -5.22 -19.65 -12.87
C ARG A 224 -4.56 -19.65 -14.24
N GLN A 225 -3.79 -20.69 -14.54
CA GLN A 225 -3.43 -21.07 -15.90
C GLN A 225 -4.40 -22.15 -16.39
N ALA A 226 -5.11 -21.87 -17.49
CA ALA A 226 -6.01 -22.79 -18.15
C ALA A 226 -5.23 -23.85 -18.97
N THR A 227 -5.90 -24.93 -19.34
CA THR A 227 -5.31 -26.05 -20.10
C THR A 227 -4.81 -25.65 -21.50
N ASP A 228 -5.38 -24.60 -22.09
CA ASP A 228 -4.90 -23.98 -23.34
C ASP A 228 -3.62 -23.15 -23.16
N GLY A 229 -3.18 -22.96 -21.91
CA GLY A 229 -2.02 -22.19 -21.53
C GLY A 229 -2.26 -20.69 -21.38
N GLY A 230 -3.50 -20.21 -21.48
CA GLY A 230 -3.87 -18.85 -21.09
C GLY A 230 -3.82 -18.66 -19.58
N VAL A 231 -3.48 -17.46 -19.12
CA VAL A 231 -3.50 -17.12 -17.69
C VAL A 231 -4.56 -16.06 -17.44
N THR A 232 -5.39 -16.27 -16.42
CA THR A 232 -6.37 -15.30 -15.96
C THR A 232 -6.04 -14.88 -14.53
N VAL A 233 -5.94 -13.57 -14.31
CA VAL A 233 -5.84 -12.92 -13.01
C VAL A 233 -7.12 -12.13 -12.78
N VAL A 234 -7.69 -12.24 -11.58
CA VAL A 234 -8.78 -11.38 -11.13
C VAL A 234 -8.30 -10.53 -9.97
N ASP A 235 -8.43 -9.21 -10.11
CA ASP A 235 -8.16 -8.25 -9.05
C ASP A 235 -9.41 -8.11 -8.20
N VAL A 236 -9.37 -8.64 -6.98
CA VAL A 236 -10.55 -8.76 -6.10
C VAL A 236 -10.58 -7.64 -5.07
N VAL A 237 -9.47 -7.42 -4.37
CA VAL A 237 -9.32 -6.37 -3.35
C VAL A 237 -8.18 -5.43 -3.77
N ASP A 238 -8.45 -4.13 -3.74
CA ASP A 238 -7.43 -3.11 -3.95
C ASP A 238 -6.28 -3.30 -2.94
N THR A 239 -5.03 -3.37 -3.42
CA THR A 239 -3.85 -3.57 -2.55
C THR A 239 -3.63 -2.43 -1.57
N ASP A 240 -4.25 -1.27 -1.77
CA ASP A 240 -4.23 -0.14 -0.82
C ASP A 240 -5.09 -0.42 0.44
N LEU A 241 -6.00 -1.38 0.34
CA LEU A 241 -6.69 -2.02 1.48
C LEU A 241 -6.02 -3.35 1.80
N TYR A 242 -6.35 -3.95 2.95
CA TYR A 242 -6.02 -5.35 3.20
C TYR A 242 -7.20 -6.27 2.95
N SER A 243 -6.92 -7.40 2.29
CA SER A 243 -7.82 -8.55 2.17
C SER A 243 -7.89 -9.35 3.48
N TRP A 244 -8.95 -10.16 3.64
CA TRP A 244 -9.17 -11.03 4.77
C TRP A 244 -8.75 -12.48 4.43
N SER A 245 -7.44 -12.71 4.45
CA SER A 245 -6.83 -13.97 3.94
C SER A 245 -6.03 -14.76 4.99
N VAL A 246 -5.40 -14.04 5.91
CA VAL A 246 -4.25 -14.51 6.69
C VAL A 246 -4.26 -13.93 8.12
N LEU A 247 -5.46 -13.82 8.71
CA LEU A 247 -5.66 -13.46 10.11
C LEU A 247 -4.96 -12.13 10.48
N ASN A 248 -4.15 -12.12 11.55
CA ASN A 248 -3.46 -10.92 12.02
C ASN A 248 -2.38 -10.40 11.07
N ALA A 249 -1.99 -11.18 10.05
CA ALA A 249 -1.04 -10.74 9.05
C ALA A 249 -1.67 -9.89 7.94
N ASN A 250 -3.01 -9.89 7.83
CA ASN A 250 -3.75 -9.18 6.79
C ASN A 250 -3.29 -7.73 6.63
N VAL A 251 -3.22 -6.99 7.74
CA VAL A 251 -2.97 -5.54 7.73
C VAL A 251 -1.66 -5.13 7.05
N PHE A 252 -0.66 -6.02 7.05
CA PHE A 252 0.67 -5.76 6.50
C PHE A 252 1.03 -6.68 5.32
N SER A 253 0.08 -7.44 4.78
CA SER A 253 0.31 -8.31 3.64
C SER A 253 -0.56 -8.01 2.44
N ILE A 254 -0.03 -8.32 1.27
CA ILE A 254 -0.76 -8.54 0.02
C ILE A 254 -0.85 -10.04 -0.18
N ASN A 255 -1.97 -10.53 -0.70
CA ASN A 255 -2.30 -11.96 -0.68
C ASN A 255 -2.84 -12.37 -2.06
N LEU A 256 -2.19 -13.36 -2.68
CA LEU A 256 -2.57 -13.93 -3.96
C LEU A 256 -2.87 -15.42 -3.77
N CYS A 257 -4.00 -15.87 -4.30
CA CYS A 257 -4.40 -17.27 -4.26
C CYS A 257 -4.33 -17.91 -5.65
N PHE A 258 -3.59 -19.02 -5.77
CA PHE A 258 -3.61 -19.86 -6.96
C PHE A 258 -4.94 -20.64 -6.97
N ALA A 259 -5.87 -20.25 -7.82
CA ALA A 259 -7.18 -20.85 -7.89
C ALA A 259 -7.11 -22.29 -8.45
N GLY A 260 -7.93 -23.17 -7.88
CA GLY A 260 -7.95 -24.60 -8.14
C GLY A 260 -6.73 -25.36 -7.60
N SER A 261 -5.79 -24.70 -6.91
CA SER A 261 -4.57 -25.35 -6.43
C SER A 261 -4.71 -26.03 -5.07
N LYS A 262 -3.82 -26.98 -4.79
CA LYS A 262 -3.72 -27.69 -3.51
C LYS A 262 -2.28 -27.66 -3.00
N ALA A 263 -2.10 -27.49 -1.70
CA ALA A 263 -0.79 -27.57 -1.05
C ALA A 263 -0.18 -28.98 -1.15
N SER A 264 -1.01 -30.00 -1.39
CA SER A 264 -0.57 -31.38 -1.58
C SER A 264 -0.08 -31.69 -3.00
N TRP A 265 -0.20 -30.76 -3.95
CA TRP A 265 0.24 -30.98 -5.33
C TRP A 265 1.70 -31.43 -5.41
N THR A 266 1.99 -32.31 -6.37
CA THR A 266 3.36 -32.61 -6.76
C THR A 266 3.97 -31.41 -7.46
N ARG A 267 5.30 -31.41 -7.60
CA ARG A 267 5.98 -30.38 -8.40
C ARG A 267 5.45 -30.35 -9.83
N ASP A 268 5.25 -31.51 -10.45
CA ASP A 268 4.76 -31.59 -11.84
C ASP A 268 3.36 -30.98 -12.00
N GLN A 269 2.47 -31.22 -11.03
CA GLN A 269 1.16 -30.58 -10.98
C GLN A 269 1.29 -29.05 -10.87
N TRP A 270 2.16 -28.55 -9.98
CA TRP A 270 2.46 -27.12 -9.92
C TRP A 270 3.04 -26.57 -11.22
N MET A 271 3.88 -27.33 -11.92
CA MET A 271 4.49 -26.86 -13.17
C MET A 271 3.49 -26.76 -14.34
N THR A 272 2.32 -27.40 -14.25
CA THR A 272 1.19 -27.10 -15.15
C THR A 272 0.71 -25.65 -15.04
N GLN A 273 1.01 -24.98 -13.91
CA GLN A 273 0.70 -23.59 -13.62
C GLN A 273 1.91 -22.66 -13.76
N SER A 274 2.97 -23.07 -14.47
CA SER A 274 4.22 -22.29 -14.60
C SER A 274 4.01 -20.86 -15.10
N LYS A 275 3.11 -20.62 -16.06
CA LYS A 275 2.82 -19.24 -16.51
C LYS A 275 2.08 -18.44 -15.44
N ALA A 276 1.15 -19.04 -14.70
CA ALA A 276 0.51 -18.39 -13.55
C ALA A 276 1.53 -18.07 -12.44
N ILE A 277 2.46 -18.97 -12.14
CA ILE A 277 3.54 -18.73 -11.16
C ILE A 277 4.41 -17.55 -11.59
N ARG A 278 4.77 -17.47 -12.88
CA ARG A 278 5.50 -16.33 -13.45
C ARG A 278 4.71 -15.02 -13.34
N VAL A 279 3.41 -15.02 -13.63
CA VAL A 279 2.55 -13.85 -13.48
C VAL A 279 2.43 -13.43 -12.00
N ALA A 280 2.29 -14.38 -11.07
CA ALA A 280 2.29 -14.10 -9.64
C ALA A 280 3.61 -13.44 -9.17
N ALA A 281 4.76 -13.89 -9.70
CA ALA A 281 6.05 -13.25 -9.43
C ALA A 281 6.10 -11.81 -9.98
N TYR A 282 5.57 -11.57 -11.18
CA TYR A 282 5.46 -10.24 -11.77
C TYR A 282 4.62 -9.30 -10.90
N LEU A 283 3.41 -9.73 -10.49
CA LEU A 283 2.52 -8.95 -9.61
C LEU A 283 3.17 -8.67 -8.25
N ALA A 284 3.80 -9.68 -7.64
CA ALA A 284 4.52 -9.50 -6.38
C ALA A 284 5.61 -8.44 -6.48
N VAL A 285 6.40 -8.45 -7.57
CA VAL A 285 7.44 -7.43 -7.81
C VAL A 285 6.83 -6.03 -8.05
N GLN A 286 5.70 -5.94 -8.76
CA GLN A 286 5.00 -4.67 -8.93
C GLN A 286 4.54 -4.09 -7.60
N ASP A 287 3.92 -4.90 -6.74
CA ASP A 287 3.45 -4.44 -5.43
C ASP A 287 4.60 -4.10 -4.48
N CYS A 288 5.69 -4.89 -4.49
CA CYS A 288 6.91 -4.56 -3.74
C CYS A 288 7.42 -3.17 -4.13
N LYS A 289 7.42 -2.84 -5.43
CA LYS A 289 7.80 -1.51 -5.93
C LYS A 289 6.78 -0.43 -5.56
N LYS A 290 5.48 -0.71 -5.69
CA LYS A 290 4.38 0.23 -5.36
C LYS A 290 4.47 0.70 -3.91
N TYR A 291 4.66 -0.24 -2.98
CA TYR A 291 4.64 -0.01 -1.54
C TYR A 291 6.02 0.08 -0.88
N ASN A 292 7.09 -0.02 -1.68
CA ASN A 292 8.47 0.10 -1.23
C ASN A 292 8.86 -0.92 -0.13
N PHE A 293 8.57 -2.20 -0.35
CA PHE A 293 9.08 -3.30 0.50
C PHE A 293 9.92 -4.29 -0.30
N SER A 294 10.61 -5.18 0.43
CA SER A 294 11.61 -6.09 -0.14
C SER A 294 10.99 -7.07 -1.15
N THR A 295 11.65 -7.25 -2.30
CA THR A 295 11.36 -8.32 -3.26
C THR A 295 11.96 -9.67 -2.86
N ALA A 296 12.52 -9.78 -1.65
CA ALA A 296 13.16 -11.00 -1.19
C ALA A 296 12.18 -12.15 -1.05
N VAL A 297 12.44 -13.24 -1.76
CA VAL A 297 11.72 -14.48 -1.54
C VAL A 297 12.25 -15.12 -0.26
N ILE A 298 11.37 -15.37 0.70
CA ILE A 298 11.65 -16.01 1.98
C ILE A 298 11.24 -17.48 1.85
N LEU A 299 12.24 -18.35 1.75
CA LEU A 299 12.08 -19.78 1.49
C LEU A 299 12.05 -20.61 2.78
N PRO A 300 11.39 -21.78 2.79
CA PRO A 300 11.58 -22.79 3.82
C PRO A 300 12.96 -23.49 3.70
N PRO A 301 13.62 -23.90 4.81
CA PRO A 301 13.27 -23.57 6.19
C PRO A 301 13.44 -22.07 6.43
N TYR A 302 12.43 -21.46 7.01
CA TYR A 302 12.36 -20.01 7.08
C TYR A 302 13.36 -19.45 8.09
N ALA A 303 14.07 -18.40 7.66
CA ALA A 303 14.88 -17.55 8.52
C ALA A 303 13.98 -16.64 9.40
N PRO A 304 14.54 -15.88 10.36
CA PRO A 304 13.75 -14.98 11.21
C PRO A 304 12.83 -14.04 10.43
N ALA A 305 11.73 -13.65 11.08
CA ALA A 305 10.70 -12.81 10.49
C ALA A 305 11.26 -11.53 9.85
N ARG A 306 10.90 -11.29 8.59
CA ARG A 306 11.32 -10.14 7.78
C ARG A 306 10.31 -9.80 6.68
N ALA A 307 10.40 -8.57 6.16
CA ALA A 307 9.69 -8.14 4.96
C ALA A 307 10.15 -8.93 3.73
N GLY A 308 9.23 -9.23 2.81
CA GLY A 308 9.51 -10.05 1.62
C GLY A 308 8.31 -10.82 1.09
N ILE A 309 8.54 -11.58 0.02
CA ILE A 309 7.58 -12.47 -0.61
C ILE A 309 7.71 -13.86 0.03
N SER A 310 6.61 -14.47 0.45
CA SER A 310 6.61 -15.82 1.03
C SER A 310 5.23 -16.48 0.87
N ASP A 311 4.93 -17.47 1.69
CA ASP A 311 3.65 -18.19 1.71
C ASP A 311 3.00 -18.17 3.10
N HIS A 312 1.80 -18.74 3.23
CA HIS A 312 1.10 -18.82 4.51
C HIS A 312 1.83 -19.68 5.54
N LYS A 313 2.57 -20.70 5.09
CA LYS A 313 3.41 -21.53 5.96
C LYS A 313 4.47 -20.70 6.70
N TYR A 314 5.08 -19.69 6.07
CA TYR A 314 5.94 -18.73 6.77
C TYR A 314 5.18 -17.99 7.88
N VAL A 315 3.93 -17.56 7.62
CA VAL A 315 3.10 -16.86 8.62
C VAL A 315 2.83 -17.75 9.84
N THR A 316 2.53 -19.03 9.60
CA THR A 316 2.31 -20.00 10.69
C THR A 316 3.61 -20.28 11.44
N GLN A 317 4.69 -20.60 10.73
CA GLN A 317 5.93 -21.10 11.37
C GLN A 317 6.82 -20.00 11.95
N CYS A 318 6.89 -18.82 11.32
CA CYS A 318 7.75 -17.72 11.76
C CYS A 318 7.02 -16.64 12.54
N LEU A 319 5.76 -16.35 12.18
CA LEU A 319 4.99 -15.29 12.84
C LEU A 319 4.09 -15.83 13.94
N GLY A 320 3.87 -17.16 14.00
CA GLY A 320 2.99 -17.79 14.97
C GLY A 320 1.52 -17.44 14.77
N ILE A 321 1.10 -17.14 13.54
CA ILE A 321 -0.26 -16.71 13.19
C ILE A 321 -0.91 -17.80 12.34
N GLY A 322 -2.02 -18.35 12.83
CA GLY A 322 -2.77 -19.39 12.12
C GLY A 322 -2.12 -20.77 12.17
N ASN A 323 -2.66 -21.70 11.38
CA ASN A 323 -2.21 -23.09 11.28
C ASN A 323 -2.14 -23.61 9.83
N HIS A 324 -2.28 -22.71 8.86
CA HIS A 324 -2.27 -23.01 7.44
C HIS A 324 -0.83 -23.17 6.93
N THR A 325 -0.63 -24.05 5.95
CA THR A 325 0.71 -24.46 5.47
C THR A 325 0.84 -24.46 3.95
N ASP A 326 -0.09 -23.80 3.26
CA ASP A 326 0.05 -23.45 1.86
C ASP A 326 1.28 -22.56 1.64
N VAL A 327 1.99 -22.69 0.52
CA VAL A 327 1.67 -23.41 -0.73
C VAL A 327 2.13 -24.89 -0.77
N GLY A 328 2.56 -25.43 0.37
CA GLY A 328 3.00 -26.82 0.49
C GLY A 328 4.45 -27.08 0.09
N ASN A 329 4.93 -28.29 0.36
CA ASN A 329 6.37 -28.62 0.27
C ASN A 329 6.91 -28.73 -1.16
N ASN A 330 6.05 -28.96 -2.15
CA ASN A 330 6.46 -29.21 -3.53
C ASN A 330 6.29 -28.00 -4.45
N PHE A 331 5.90 -26.84 -3.92
CA PHE A 331 5.82 -25.62 -4.70
C PHE A 331 7.20 -25.29 -5.32
N PRO A 332 7.27 -24.93 -6.61
CA PRO A 332 8.54 -24.75 -7.32
C PRO A 332 9.18 -23.40 -6.99
N TRP A 333 9.65 -23.26 -5.76
CA TRP A 333 10.28 -22.05 -5.25
C TRP A 333 11.49 -21.59 -6.05
N ASP A 334 12.28 -22.51 -6.58
CA ASP A 334 13.41 -22.22 -7.48
C ASP A 334 12.96 -21.49 -8.75
N TYR A 335 11.86 -21.94 -9.36
CA TYR A 335 11.28 -21.31 -10.53
C TYR A 335 10.64 -19.95 -10.19
N PHE A 336 9.93 -19.85 -9.06
CA PHE A 336 9.37 -18.57 -8.61
C PHE A 336 10.47 -17.53 -8.36
N VAL A 337 11.57 -17.91 -7.70
CA VAL A 337 12.75 -17.06 -7.48
C VAL A 337 13.35 -16.62 -8.82
N GLN A 338 13.48 -17.53 -9.79
CA GLN A 338 13.95 -17.19 -11.13
C GLN A 338 13.07 -16.10 -11.77
N CYS A 339 11.74 -16.23 -11.69
CA CYS A 339 10.81 -15.23 -12.21
C CYS A 339 10.89 -13.89 -11.47
N VAL A 340 11.01 -13.89 -10.14
CA VAL A 340 11.20 -12.65 -9.36
C VAL A 340 12.49 -11.92 -9.77
N ASN A 341 13.59 -12.66 -9.95
CA ASN A 341 14.86 -12.10 -10.38
C ASN A 341 14.76 -11.47 -11.79
N GLU A 342 14.00 -12.11 -12.69
CA GLU A 342 13.75 -11.57 -14.02
C GLU A 342 13.04 -10.20 -13.98
N PHE A 343 12.00 -10.04 -13.16
CA PHE A 343 11.22 -8.79 -13.07
C PHE A 343 11.85 -7.71 -12.19
N THR A 344 12.91 -8.05 -11.47
CA THR A 344 13.78 -7.11 -10.75
C THR A 344 14.98 -6.65 -11.58
N ASN A 345 15.09 -7.06 -12.86
CA ASN A 345 16.25 -6.82 -13.73
C ASN A 345 17.55 -7.45 -13.21
N ASN A 346 17.47 -8.53 -12.44
CA ASN A 346 18.60 -9.11 -11.70
C ASN A 346 19.28 -8.13 -10.72
N GLU A 347 18.67 -7.00 -10.39
CA GLU A 347 19.13 -6.18 -9.26
C GLU A 347 19.04 -7.04 -7.99
N PRO A 348 20.07 -7.06 -7.15
CA PRO A 348 20.05 -7.84 -5.93
C PRO A 348 18.80 -7.47 -5.14
N VAL A 349 17.99 -8.49 -4.89
CA VAL A 349 16.89 -8.51 -3.92
C VAL A 349 17.22 -7.54 -2.78
N VAL A 350 16.49 -6.42 -2.73
CA VAL A 350 16.77 -5.35 -1.76
C VAL A 350 16.58 -5.93 -0.36
N THR A 351 17.69 -6.10 0.37
CA THR A 351 17.69 -6.55 1.76
C THR A 351 17.25 -5.40 2.65
N GLN A 352 15.94 -5.25 2.85
CA GLN A 352 15.29 -4.23 3.69
C GLN A 352 15.65 -2.78 3.29
N PRO A 353 14.69 -1.84 3.26
CA PRO A 353 15.04 -0.48 3.67
C PRO A 353 15.61 -0.61 5.10
N VAL A 354 16.78 -0.03 5.38
CA VAL A 354 17.16 0.28 6.77
C VAL A 354 15.92 0.95 7.38
N PRO A 355 15.36 0.46 8.49
CA PRO A 355 14.28 1.17 9.16
C PRO A 355 14.76 2.61 9.29
N THR A 356 14.10 3.55 8.61
CA THR A 356 14.34 4.94 8.92
C THR A 356 13.86 5.07 10.34
N THR A 357 14.79 4.98 11.28
CA THR A 357 14.57 5.46 12.64
C THR A 357 13.94 6.83 12.45
N PRO A 358 12.72 7.06 12.97
CA PRO A 358 12.22 8.41 13.10
C PRO A 358 13.34 9.23 13.74
N PRO A 359 13.57 10.49 13.30
CA PRO A 359 14.46 11.36 14.06
C PRO A 359 14.08 11.23 15.54
N PRO A 360 15.06 11.06 16.44
CA PRO A 360 14.80 10.66 17.81
C PRO A 360 13.66 11.49 18.37
N ALA A 361 12.58 10.82 18.76
CA ALA A 361 11.43 11.48 19.33
C ALA A 361 11.92 12.33 20.50
N GLY A 362 11.57 13.62 20.49
CA GLY A 362 11.75 14.45 21.68
C GLY A 362 11.14 13.75 22.89
N VAL A 363 11.69 14.02 24.07
CA VAL A 363 11.17 13.46 25.34
C VAL A 363 9.69 13.83 25.44
N LYS A 364 8.80 12.83 25.36
CA LYS A 364 7.35 13.03 25.46
C LYS A 364 6.98 13.61 26.83
N LYS A 365 6.20 14.68 26.85
CA LYS A 365 5.62 15.25 28.06
C LYS A 365 4.34 14.50 28.43
N PHE A 366 4.32 13.87 29.61
CA PHE A 366 3.11 13.25 30.15
C PHE A 366 2.17 14.32 30.75
N PRO A 367 0.84 14.23 30.55
CA PRO A 367 0.13 13.27 29.70
C PRO A 367 -0.04 13.76 28.23
N ASP A 368 0.27 15.02 27.96
CA ASP A 368 -0.12 15.75 26.74
C ASP A 368 0.37 15.08 25.43
N ASP A 369 1.57 14.52 25.42
CA ASP A 369 2.21 13.93 24.23
C ASP A 369 2.00 12.39 24.13
N TRP A 370 1.18 11.83 25.03
CA TRP A 370 0.94 10.39 25.12
C TRP A 370 -0.39 10.04 24.46
N THR A 371 -0.39 9.03 23.61
CA THR A 371 -1.63 8.52 22.99
C THR A 371 -2.52 7.83 24.03
N ASP A 372 -3.82 7.72 23.75
CA ASP A 372 -4.78 7.01 24.61
C ASP A 372 -4.31 5.58 24.95
N ARG A 373 -3.69 4.88 23.99
CA ARG A 373 -3.15 3.54 24.21
C ARG A 373 -1.95 3.56 25.16
N GLU A 374 -1.06 4.53 25.04
CA GLU A 374 0.10 4.68 25.93
C GLU A 374 -0.34 5.06 27.35
N LEU A 375 -1.33 5.94 27.48
CA LEU A 375 -1.98 6.26 28.76
C LEU A 375 -2.63 5.03 29.38
N LEU A 376 -3.37 4.23 28.61
CA LEU A 376 -3.99 2.98 29.07
C LEU A 376 -2.94 1.95 29.54
N VAL A 377 -1.85 1.79 28.80
CA VAL A 377 -0.75 0.89 29.19
C VAL A 377 -0.07 1.39 30.45
N GLU A 378 0.13 2.70 30.61
CA GLU A 378 0.72 3.28 31.81
C GLU A 378 -0.19 3.10 33.04
N ILE A 379 -1.49 3.30 32.88
CA ILE A 379 -2.48 3.01 33.92
C ILE A 379 -2.43 1.53 34.34
N LEU A 380 -2.35 0.61 33.37
CA LEU A 380 -2.23 -0.83 33.64
C LEU A 380 -0.91 -1.18 34.34
N ARG A 381 0.19 -0.49 34.02
CA ARG A 381 1.49 -0.65 34.71
C ARG A 381 1.38 -0.32 36.19
N GLN A 382 0.66 0.75 36.53
CA GLN A 382 0.48 1.13 37.93
C GLN A 382 -0.50 0.23 38.70
N GLN A 383 -1.44 -0.42 38.01
CA GLN A 383 -2.50 -1.22 38.65
C GLN A 383 -2.22 -2.72 38.82
N ARG A 384 -1.22 -3.30 38.12
CA ARG A 384 -1.05 -4.77 38.10
C ARG A 384 0.02 -5.33 39.06
N GLY A 385 0.85 -4.50 39.69
CA GLY A 385 1.83 -4.93 40.70
C GLY A 385 2.99 -5.82 40.21
N TYR A 386 4.05 -5.89 41.03
CA TYR A 386 5.35 -6.61 41.03
C TYR A 386 6.14 -6.81 39.70
N ASN A 387 5.49 -6.95 38.55
CA ASN A 387 6.12 -7.23 37.26
C ASN A 387 6.23 -6.01 36.33
N LEU A 388 5.88 -4.80 36.81
CA LEU A 388 5.81 -3.58 35.99
C LEU A 388 6.52 -2.40 36.67
N THR A 389 7.11 -1.52 35.86
CA THR A 389 7.88 -0.35 36.33
C THR A 389 6.94 0.68 36.97
N GLY A 390 7.10 0.93 38.27
CA GLY A 390 6.37 1.96 39.00
C GLY A 390 6.99 3.35 38.89
N TRP A 391 6.28 4.37 39.38
CA TRP A 391 6.77 5.75 39.37
C TRP A 391 7.90 6.00 40.38
N ASP A 392 8.85 6.88 40.04
CA ASP A 392 9.96 7.24 40.91
C ASP A 392 9.51 7.81 42.27
N GLN A 393 8.41 8.56 42.29
CA GLN A 393 7.79 9.12 43.51
C GLN A 393 7.30 8.05 44.50
N LEU A 394 7.07 6.82 44.04
CA LEU A 394 6.71 5.68 44.88
C LEU A 394 7.92 4.78 45.18
N GLY A 395 9.14 5.21 44.83
CA GLY A 395 10.36 4.40 44.93
C GLY A 395 10.41 3.31 43.86
N LYS A 396 9.90 3.60 42.65
CA LYS A 396 9.77 2.67 41.51
C LYS A 396 8.80 1.50 41.73
N ARG A 397 7.98 1.58 42.80
CA ARG A 397 6.88 0.65 43.06
C ARG A 397 5.62 1.10 42.31
N SER A 398 4.82 0.14 41.86
CA SER A 398 3.50 0.47 41.30
C SER A 398 2.58 1.04 42.39
N LEU A 399 1.52 1.73 41.99
CA LEU A 399 0.52 2.25 42.95
C LEU A 399 -0.06 1.14 43.82
N VAL A 400 -0.37 -0.02 43.21
CA VAL A 400 -0.92 -1.17 43.94
C VAL A 400 0.07 -1.74 44.94
N ASP A 401 1.37 -1.82 44.60
CA ASP A 401 2.39 -2.31 45.53
C ASP A 401 2.60 -1.35 46.71
N ALA A 402 2.59 -0.04 46.44
CA ALA A 402 2.73 0.97 47.49
C ALA A 402 1.56 0.94 48.48
N VAL A 403 0.33 0.79 47.99
CA VAL A 403 -0.87 0.64 48.84
C VAL A 403 -0.84 -0.66 49.64
N ALA A 404 -0.45 -1.78 49.01
CA ALA A 404 -0.36 -3.08 49.70
C ALA A 404 0.64 -3.05 50.87
N GLU A 405 1.72 -2.29 50.77
CA GLU A 405 2.70 -2.13 51.86
C GLU A 405 2.16 -1.28 53.02
N LEU A 406 1.40 -0.21 52.72
CA LEU A 406 0.75 0.60 53.76
C LEU A 406 -0.23 -0.25 54.58
N LEU A 407 -1.03 -1.10 53.92
CA LEU A 407 -1.96 -2.01 54.59
C LEU A 407 -1.27 -3.04 55.49
N LYS A 408 -0.02 -3.42 55.20
CA LYS A 408 0.77 -4.32 56.07
C LYS A 408 1.30 -3.61 57.31
N LYS A 409 1.50 -2.29 57.26
CA LYS A 409 1.98 -1.49 58.40
C LYS A 409 0.87 -1.18 59.41
N ASP A 410 -0.39 -1.14 58.97
CA ASP A 410 -1.54 -0.94 59.86
C ASP A 410 -2.07 -2.24 60.50
N ALA A 411 -1.55 -3.40 60.07
CA ALA A 411 -1.91 -4.73 60.59
C ALA A 411 -0.89 -5.30 61.60
N ALA A 412 0.17 -4.54 61.91
CA ALA A 412 1.20 -4.82 62.91
C ALA A 412 1.15 -3.76 64.01
#